data_AF-A0A2V9CKQ0-F1
#
_entry.id   AF-A0A2V9CKQ0-F1
#
_cell.length_a   1.000
_cell.length_b   1.000
_cell.length_c   1.000
_cell.angle_alpha   90.00
_cell.angle_beta   90.00
_cell.angle_gamma   90.00
#
_symmetry.space_group_name_H-M   'P 1'
#
loop_
_entity.id
_entity.type
_entity.pdbx_description
1 polymer ?
#
loop_
_entity_poly.entity_id
_entity_poly.type
_entity_poly.pdbx_seq_one_letter_code
_entity_poly.pdbx_strand_id
1 'polypeptide(L)'
;MISSNGATGGIVWALDTSGNLASPPQPAILYAYRAADLSRLYASPTSATDPLAAGPAVKFAVPTVANGKVYVGTQKELSVFGLH
;
A
#
# COMPACT_ATOMS: atom_id res chain seq x y z
N MET A 1 -1.30 7.96 -5.60
CA MET A 1 -2.43 8.68 -4.96
C MET A 1 -1.93 9.44 -3.76
N ILE A 2 -2.61 10.52 -3.35
CA ILE A 2 -2.08 11.48 -2.37
C ILE A 2 -3.12 11.73 -1.27
N SER A 3 -2.67 11.80 -0.02
CA SER A 3 -3.47 12.27 1.12
C SER A 3 -2.73 13.38 1.85
N SER A 4 -3.44 14.31 2.50
CA SER A 4 -2.85 15.37 3.32
C SER A 4 -3.78 15.77 4.47
N ASN A 5 -3.22 16.47 5.47
CA ASN A 5 -4.00 17.18 6.47
C ASN A 5 -4.03 18.66 6.10
N GLY A 6 -5.00 19.05 5.28
CA GLY A 6 -5.02 20.38 4.65
C GLY A 6 -3.79 20.58 3.77
N ALA A 7 -3.05 21.67 4.01
CA ALA A 7 -1.85 22.03 3.24
C ALA A 7 -0.55 21.36 3.75
N THR A 8 -0.60 20.56 4.81
CA THR A 8 0.58 19.95 5.42
C THR A 8 0.47 18.43 5.50
N GLY A 9 1.58 17.76 5.80
CA GLY A 9 1.61 16.31 6.00
C GLY A 9 1.22 15.49 4.76
N GLY A 10 1.52 16.01 3.56
CA GLY A 10 1.23 15.30 2.32
C GLY A 10 2.00 13.97 2.23
N ILE A 11 1.29 12.89 1.91
CA ILE A 11 1.83 11.55 1.70
C ILE A 11 1.45 11.08 0.30
N VAL A 12 2.45 10.62 -0.46
CA VAL A 12 2.22 9.86 -1.69
C VAL A 12 2.16 8.39 -1.33
N TRP A 13 1.05 7.76 -1.67
CA TRP A 13 0.89 6.32 -1.58
C TRP A 13 1.04 5.70 -2.98
N ALA A 14 1.90 4.70 -3.06
CA ALA A 14 2.16 3.93 -4.28
C ALA A 14 1.98 2.45 -3.97
N LEU A 15 1.43 1.72 -4.94
CA LEU A 15 1.21 0.29 -4.84
C LEU A 15 2.06 -0.39 -5.90
N ASP A 16 2.96 -1.27 -5.46
CA ASP A 16 3.63 -2.20 -6.36
C ASP A 16 2.81 -3.48 -6.47
N THR A 17 2.36 -3.78 -7.68
CA THR A 17 1.58 -4.97 -8.02
C THR A 17 2.31 -5.87 -9.01
N SER A 18 3.62 -5.71 -9.20
CA SER A 18 4.44 -6.49 -10.15
C SER A 18 4.42 -7.98 -9.84
N GLY A 19 4.19 -8.34 -8.58
CA GLY A 19 4.02 -9.71 -8.11
C GLY A 19 2.74 -10.43 -8.55
N ASN A 20 1.82 -9.77 -9.28
CA ASN A 20 0.48 -10.32 -9.55
C ASN A 20 0.47 -11.58 -10.44
N LEU A 21 1.45 -11.71 -11.35
CA LEU A 21 1.58 -12.85 -12.27
C LEU A 21 2.65 -13.86 -11.81
N ALA A 22 3.25 -13.66 -10.63
CA ALA A 22 4.18 -14.64 -10.08
C ALA A 22 3.47 -15.95 -9.72
N SER A 23 4.23 -17.04 -9.61
CA SER A 23 3.72 -18.35 -9.17
C SER A 23 4.55 -18.84 -7.97
N PRO A 24 4.04 -18.75 -6.72
CA PRO A 24 2.73 -18.20 -6.36
C PRO A 24 2.68 -16.66 -6.48
N PRO A 25 1.47 -16.07 -6.63
CA PRO A 25 1.30 -14.62 -6.61
C PRO A 25 1.90 -14.00 -5.35
N GLN A 26 2.63 -12.89 -5.50
CA GLN A 26 3.25 -12.20 -4.37
C GLN A 26 2.32 -11.12 -3.80
N PRO A 27 2.51 -10.72 -2.52
CA PRO A 27 1.81 -9.61 -1.90
C PRO A 27 1.89 -8.32 -2.73
N ALA A 28 0.84 -7.50 -2.68
CA ALA A 28 0.97 -6.11 -3.08
C ALA A 28 1.84 -5.35 -2.07
N ILE A 29 2.73 -4.48 -2.54
CA ILE A 29 3.58 -3.69 -1.64
C ILE A 29 3.06 -2.26 -1.59
N LEU A 30 2.58 -1.85 -0.41
CA LEU A 30 2.18 -0.47 -0.16
C LEU A 30 3.40 0.33 0.28
N TYR A 31 3.72 1.36 -0.50
CA TYR A 31 4.73 2.35 -0.14
C TYR A 31 4.07 3.67 0.27
N ALA A 32 4.69 4.35 1.23
CA ALA A 32 4.37 5.73 1.57
C ALA A 32 5.62 6.59 1.44
N TYR A 33 5.47 7.79 0.86
CA TYR A 33 6.54 8.76 0.69
C TYR A 33 6.07 10.15 1.16
N ARG A 34 6.99 10.98 1.66
CA ARG A 34 6.71 12.40 1.89
C ARG A 34 6.45 13.07 0.54
N ALA A 35 5.34 13.78 0.40
CA ALA A 35 5.00 14.44 -0.86
C ALA A 35 5.95 15.58 -1.26
N ALA A 36 6.69 16.14 -0.29
CA ALA A 36 7.61 17.25 -0.53
C ALA A 36 8.91 16.85 -1.25
N ASP A 37 9.41 15.63 -1.01
CA ASP A 37 10.76 15.21 -1.42
C ASP A 37 10.87 13.73 -1.82
N LEU A 38 9.77 12.98 -1.78
CA LEU A 38 9.72 11.55 -2.07
C LEU A 38 10.62 10.68 -1.18
N SER A 39 11.03 11.17 0.00
CA SER A 39 11.66 10.32 1.01
C SER A 39 10.66 9.26 1.50
N ARG A 40 11.11 8.01 1.56
CA ARG A 40 10.25 6.87 1.94
C ARG A 40 9.94 6.92 3.43
N LEU A 41 8.66 6.89 3.75
CA LEU A 41 8.12 6.84 5.12
C LEU A 41 7.79 5.40 5.55
N TYR A 42 7.31 4.58 4.62
CA TYR A 42 6.83 3.23 4.92
C TYR A 42 6.90 2.33 3.69
N ALA A 43 7.03 1.03 3.94
CA ALA A 43 6.82 -0.04 2.98
C ALA A 43 6.18 -1.22 3.73
N SER A 44 5.13 -1.83 3.15
CA SER A 44 4.59 -3.08 3.71
C SER A 44 5.57 -4.25 3.49
N PRO A 45 5.44 -5.34 4.27
CA PRO A 45 6.23 -6.53 4.07
C PRO A 45 6.08 -7.12 2.66
N THR A 46 7.16 -7.73 2.17
CA THR A 46 7.22 -8.38 0.85
C THR A 46 6.96 -9.87 0.90
N SER A 47 7.17 -10.51 2.05
CA SER A 47 6.95 -11.94 2.23
C SER A 47 5.49 -12.22 2.55
N ALA A 48 4.87 -13.15 1.81
CA ALA A 48 3.51 -13.60 2.08
C ALA A 48 3.36 -14.32 3.43
N THR A 49 4.46 -14.70 4.10
CA THR A 49 4.44 -15.31 5.43
C THR A 49 4.32 -14.29 6.56
N ASP A 50 4.49 -13.00 6.27
CA ASP A 50 4.36 -11.94 7.26
C ASP A 50 2.86 -11.62 7.45
N PRO A 51 2.33 -11.68 8.68
CA PRO A 51 0.91 -11.38 8.93
C PRO A 51 0.52 -9.93 8.63
N LEU A 52 1.49 -9.03 8.46
CA LEU A 52 1.29 -7.64 8.07
C LEU A 52 1.46 -7.42 6.56
N ALA A 53 1.79 -8.45 5.78
CA ALA A 53 1.81 -8.36 4.33
C ALA A 53 0.39 -8.14 3.77
N ALA A 54 0.31 -7.50 2.60
CA ALA A 54 -0.95 -7.49 1.87
C ALA A 54 -1.26 -8.88 1.30
N GLY A 55 -2.51 -9.06 0.89
CA GLY A 55 -2.90 -10.19 0.06
C GLY A 55 -2.26 -10.16 -1.35
N PRO A 56 -2.44 -11.25 -2.12
CA PRO A 56 -1.90 -11.38 -3.47
C PRO A 56 -2.23 -10.20 -4.39
N ALA A 57 -1.21 -9.61 -5.01
CA ALA A 57 -1.35 -8.41 -5.81
C ALA A 57 -2.32 -8.57 -7.00
N VAL A 58 -3.11 -7.54 -7.30
CA VAL A 58 -3.94 -7.47 -8.51
C VAL A 58 -3.62 -6.20 -9.30
N LYS A 59 -3.55 -6.31 -10.62
CA LYS A 59 -3.18 -5.20 -11.50
C LYS A 59 -4.25 -4.11 -11.48
N PHE A 60 -3.83 -2.86 -11.63
CA PHE A 60 -4.69 -1.68 -11.64
C PHE A 60 -5.42 -1.40 -10.32
N ALA A 61 -5.06 -2.09 -9.23
CA ALA A 61 -5.49 -1.70 -7.90
C ALA A 61 -4.97 -0.30 -7.56
N VAL A 62 -5.87 0.54 -7.05
CA VAL A 62 -5.56 1.86 -6.50
C VAL A 62 -5.95 1.80 -5.03
N PRO A 63 -5.06 2.15 -4.09
CA PRO A 63 -5.47 2.22 -2.69
C PRO A 63 -6.62 3.24 -2.49
N THR A 64 -7.25 3.22 -1.32
CA THR A 64 -8.12 4.31 -0.85
C THR A 64 -7.64 4.75 0.52
N VAL A 65 -7.55 6.06 0.78
CA VAL A 65 -7.17 6.59 2.10
C VAL A 65 -8.37 7.29 2.72
N ALA A 66 -8.76 6.83 3.90
CA ALA A 66 -9.84 7.43 4.67
C ALA A 66 -9.61 7.18 6.17
N ASN A 67 -9.93 8.18 7.00
CA ASN A 67 -9.88 8.07 8.46
C ASN A 67 -8.54 7.50 9.01
N GLY A 68 -7.41 7.93 8.43
CA GLY A 68 -6.08 7.49 8.85
C GLY A 68 -5.71 6.06 8.43
N LYS A 69 -6.52 5.42 7.58
CA LYS A 69 -6.29 4.05 7.09
C LYS A 69 -6.11 4.03 5.58
N VAL A 70 -5.33 3.07 5.10
CA VAL A 70 -5.13 2.80 3.67
C VAL A 70 -5.70 1.42 3.35
N TYR A 71 -6.66 1.41 2.44
CA TYR A 71 -7.39 0.23 2.02
C TYR A 71 -6.86 -0.23 0.66
N VAL A 72 -6.43 -1.49 0.55
CA VAL A 72 -5.86 -2.08 -0.66
C VAL A 72 -6.68 -3.32 -1.04
N GLY A 73 -7.39 -3.24 -2.16
CA GLY A 73 -8.02 -4.41 -2.75
C GLY A 73 -6.97 -5.32 -3.38
N THR A 74 -6.97 -6.60 -2.99
CA THR A 74 -6.08 -7.63 -3.52
C THR A 74 -6.91 -8.71 -4.22
N GLN A 75 -6.30 -9.76 -4.77
CA GLN A 75 -7.06 -10.79 -5.51
C GLN A 75 -8.12 -11.50 -4.65
N LYS A 76 -7.87 -11.64 -3.34
CA LYS A 76 -8.67 -12.50 -2.46
C LYS A 76 -9.15 -11.80 -1.18
N GLU A 77 -8.62 -10.63 -0.86
CA GLU A 77 -8.90 -9.94 0.39
C GLU A 77 -8.78 -8.42 0.27
N LEU A 78 -9.28 -7.70 1.28
CA LEU A 78 -9.05 -6.29 1.49
C LEU A 78 -8.02 -6.12 2.61
N SER A 79 -6.81 -5.72 2.26
CA SER A 79 -5.77 -5.43 3.26
C SER A 79 -5.90 -3.98 3.73
N VAL A 80 -5.81 -3.74 5.04
CA VAL A 80 -5.99 -2.41 5.65
C VAL A 80 -4.77 -2.04 6.48
N PHE A 81 -4.11 -0.95 6.12
CA PHE A 81 -2.92 -0.42 6.80
C PHE A 81 -3.27 0.83 7.60
N GLY A 82 -2.68 0.98 8.78
CA GLY A 82 -2.85 2.15 9.64
C GLY A 82 -1.92 2.08 10.85
N LEU A 83 -1.78 3.20 11.56
CA LEU A 83 -1.07 3.24 12.84
C LEU A 83 -2.05 2.87 13.97
N HIS A 84 -1.59 2.04 14.90
CA HIS A 84 -2.28 1.75 16.16
C HIS A 84 -1.86 2.75 17.23
#